data_AF-A0AAD5D960-F1
#
_entry.id   AF-A0AAD5D960-F1
#
_cell.length_a   1.000
_cell.length_b   1.000
_cell.length_c   1.000
_cell.angle_alpha   90.00
_cell.angle_beta   90.00
_cell.angle_gamma   90.00
#
_symmetry.space_group_name_H-M   'P 1'
#
loop_
_entity.id
_entity.type
_entity.pdbx_description
1 polymer ?
#
loop_
_entity_poly.entity_id
_entity_poly.type
_entity_poly.pdbx_seq_one_letter_code
_entity_poly.pdbx_strand_id
1 'polypeptide(L)'
;MAAIQANNLFEDQCQVESGPLSSSNSGLYGTFIGVYDGHGGPETSRFVNENLFANLKKFAYEDQEMSADVIKKAFLATEDEFLSIVREQWCVCPQIATVGTCCLAGVICDGLVYIANAGDSRAVLGRADRGVRGVSAVQLSTEHNASYASVRDELQSTHPDDPKIVVMKHNVWRVKGIIQVSRSIGDAYLKKAEFNREPLLAKFRLSEPFSKPILNPEPSIYIHKLTPKDQFIIFASDGLWEHLSNEEAVDIVHNYPRNGIARRLVKAALQIAAKKREMRYSDLKKIDRGVRRHFHDDITVVVMFLDPPSTNRTSTRTSVLSIKGTRGLPRTNHL
;
A
#
# COMPACT_ATOMS: atom_id res chain seq x y z
N MET A 1 -7.85 12.16 1.18
CA MET A 1 -6.46 11.67 1.19
C MET A 1 -5.51 12.72 1.74
N ALA A 2 -4.38 12.32 2.30
CA ALA A 2 -3.27 13.18 2.70
C ALA A 2 -1.97 12.38 2.63
N ALA A 3 -0.86 13.05 2.38
CA ALA A 3 0.45 12.43 2.47
C ALA A 3 1.52 13.41 2.96
N ILE A 4 2.61 12.90 3.53
CA ILE A 4 3.79 13.68 3.92
C ILE A 4 5.07 12.91 3.60
N GLN A 5 6.04 13.63 3.04
CA GLN A 5 7.37 13.13 2.72
C GLN A 5 8.30 13.19 3.95
N ALA A 6 9.00 12.09 4.21
CA ALA A 6 10.13 11.94 5.11
C ALA A 6 11.43 11.66 4.36
N ASN A 7 11.37 10.82 3.32
CA ASN A 7 12.53 10.40 2.52
C ASN A 7 13.07 11.53 1.62
N ASN A 8 14.29 11.37 1.08
CA ASN A 8 14.87 12.37 0.15
C ASN A 8 14.03 12.50 -1.13
N LEU A 9 13.63 11.35 -1.68
CA LEU A 9 12.60 11.22 -2.71
C LEU A 9 11.30 10.82 -2.02
N PHE A 10 10.16 11.27 -2.53
CA PHE A 10 8.88 10.80 -2.02
C PHE A 10 8.52 9.52 -2.76
N GLU A 11 8.56 8.40 -2.05
CA GLU A 11 8.44 7.06 -2.63
C GLU A 11 6.99 6.56 -2.62
N ASP A 12 6.21 6.98 -1.63
CA ASP A 12 4.78 6.72 -1.54
C ASP A 12 3.96 7.26 -2.73
N GLN A 13 2.92 6.52 -3.08
CA GLN A 13 1.93 6.85 -4.09
C GLN A 13 0.52 6.47 -3.61
N CYS A 14 -0.51 7.13 -4.14
CA CYS A 14 -1.89 6.71 -3.89
C CYS A 14 -2.83 7.16 -5.00
N GLN A 15 -3.98 6.50 -5.10
CA GLN A 15 -5.03 6.88 -6.03
C GLN A 15 -6.43 6.52 -5.53
N VAL A 16 -7.43 7.23 -6.03
CA VAL A 16 -8.84 6.94 -5.89
C VAL A 16 -9.48 7.12 -7.25
N GLU A 17 -10.05 6.06 -7.80
CA GLU A 17 -10.73 6.04 -9.09
C GLU A 17 -12.17 5.56 -8.87
N SER A 18 -13.16 6.41 -9.07
CA SER A 18 -14.59 6.06 -8.97
C SER A 18 -15.24 6.21 -10.34
N GLY A 19 -15.96 5.19 -10.78
CA GLY A 19 -16.55 5.14 -12.11
C GLY A 19 -16.59 3.72 -12.68
N PRO A 20 -16.54 3.56 -14.02
CA PRO A 20 -16.46 2.26 -14.65
C PRO A 20 -15.21 1.49 -14.20
N LEU A 21 -15.43 0.28 -13.70
CA LEU A 21 -14.40 -0.70 -13.36
C LEU A 21 -14.08 -1.64 -14.52
N SER A 22 -14.64 -1.40 -15.70
CA SER A 22 -14.28 -2.09 -16.94
C SER A 22 -14.02 -1.08 -18.06
N SER A 23 -13.39 -1.53 -19.14
CA SER A 23 -13.10 -0.67 -20.30
C SER A 23 -14.33 -0.36 -21.17
N SER A 24 -15.53 -0.88 -20.86
CA SER A 24 -16.77 -0.59 -21.59
C SER A 24 -17.74 0.27 -20.78
N ASN A 25 -18.52 1.12 -21.47
CA ASN A 25 -19.47 2.06 -20.84
C ASN A 25 -20.72 1.40 -20.23
N SER A 26 -20.91 0.09 -20.41
CA SER A 26 -22.04 -0.70 -19.89
C SER A 26 -21.65 -1.64 -18.75
N GLY A 27 -20.44 -1.51 -18.20
CA GLY A 27 -19.87 -2.46 -17.23
C GLY A 27 -20.04 -2.08 -15.76
N LEU A 28 -19.39 -2.88 -14.91
CA LEU A 28 -19.31 -2.72 -13.45
C LEU A 28 -18.93 -1.29 -13.07
N TYR A 29 -19.59 -0.74 -12.05
CA TYR A 29 -19.23 0.55 -11.46
C TYR A 29 -18.77 0.35 -10.03
N GLY A 30 -17.82 1.17 -9.62
CA GLY A 30 -17.35 1.13 -8.25
C GLY A 30 -16.22 2.11 -7.99
N THR A 31 -15.56 1.91 -6.86
CA THR A 31 -14.44 2.73 -6.43
C THR A 31 -13.21 1.86 -6.20
N PHE A 32 -12.15 2.16 -6.92
CA PHE A 32 -10.81 1.64 -6.69
C PHE A 32 -10.03 2.62 -5.82
N ILE A 33 -9.30 2.08 -4.84
CA ILE A 33 -8.39 2.81 -3.96
C ILE A 33 -7.04 2.10 -4.01
N GLY A 34 -5.96 2.86 -4.13
CA GLY A 34 -4.60 2.33 -4.06
C GLY A 34 -3.73 3.16 -3.12
N VAL A 35 -2.94 2.48 -2.29
CA VAL A 35 -1.82 3.04 -1.52
C VAL A 35 -0.60 2.17 -1.81
N TYR A 36 0.46 2.79 -2.29
CA TYR A 36 1.67 2.10 -2.74
C TYR A 36 2.85 2.73 -2.04
N ASP A 37 3.43 1.98 -1.13
CA ASP A 37 4.56 2.40 -0.30
C ASP A 37 5.83 1.94 -0.98
N GLY A 38 6.59 2.90 -1.52
CA GLY A 38 7.73 2.62 -2.40
C GLY A 38 9.02 2.55 -1.60
N HIS A 39 9.97 1.73 -2.05
CA HIS A 39 11.29 1.64 -1.42
C HIS A 39 12.39 1.44 -2.45
N GLY A 40 13.57 1.99 -2.13
CA GLY A 40 14.75 1.95 -3.02
C GLY A 40 14.68 2.91 -4.20
N GLY A 41 13.53 3.54 -4.41
CA GLY A 41 13.21 4.51 -5.44
C GLY A 41 11.69 4.58 -5.68
N PRO A 42 11.16 5.69 -6.23
CA PRO A 42 9.73 5.85 -6.49
C PRO A 42 9.25 5.19 -7.80
N GLU A 43 10.13 4.56 -8.57
CA GLU A 43 9.83 4.08 -9.92
C GLU A 43 8.73 3.01 -9.93
N THR A 44 8.81 2.01 -9.04
CA THR A 44 7.82 0.94 -8.98
C THR A 44 6.47 1.42 -8.47
N SER A 45 6.44 2.22 -7.40
CA SER A 45 5.18 2.76 -6.86
C SER A 45 4.47 3.66 -7.88
N ARG A 46 5.23 4.48 -8.64
CA ARG A 46 4.69 5.28 -9.76
C ARG A 46 4.15 4.39 -10.87
N PHE A 47 4.89 3.35 -11.26
CA PHE A 47 4.44 2.41 -12.27
C PHE A 47 3.14 1.73 -11.86
N VAL A 48 3.03 1.26 -10.62
CA VAL A 48 1.79 0.67 -10.07
C VAL A 48 0.64 1.68 -10.09
N ASN A 49 0.90 2.95 -9.72
CA ASN A 49 -0.09 4.04 -9.76
C ASN A 49 -0.62 4.34 -11.18
N GLU A 50 0.18 4.07 -12.20
CA GLU A 50 -0.22 4.30 -13.59
C GLU A 50 -0.95 3.09 -14.20
N ASN A 51 -0.55 1.87 -13.84
CA ASN A 51 -0.93 0.67 -14.60
C ASN A 51 -1.90 -0.27 -13.86
N LEU A 52 -1.86 -0.36 -12.53
CA LEU A 52 -2.63 -1.37 -11.80
C LEU A 52 -4.14 -1.27 -12.04
N PHE A 53 -4.69 -0.05 -12.02
CA PHE A 53 -6.12 0.15 -12.28
C PHE A 53 -6.49 -0.12 -13.75
N ALA A 54 -5.57 0.13 -14.70
CA ALA A 54 -5.80 -0.19 -16.10
C ALA A 54 -5.86 -1.72 -16.30
N ASN A 55 -4.93 -2.46 -15.68
CA ASN A 55 -4.92 -3.92 -15.71
C ASN A 55 -6.15 -4.51 -15.02
N LEU A 56 -6.57 -3.94 -13.89
CA LEU A 56 -7.82 -4.32 -13.23
C LEU A 56 -9.02 -4.17 -14.18
N LYS A 57 -9.16 -3.02 -14.86
CA LYS A 57 -10.26 -2.81 -15.81
C LYS A 57 -10.23 -3.76 -16.99
N LYS A 58 -9.04 -4.11 -17.46
CA LYS A 58 -8.84 -5.10 -18.53
C LYS A 58 -9.36 -6.47 -18.08
N PHE A 59 -8.90 -6.99 -16.96
CA PHE A 59 -9.33 -8.32 -16.49
C PHE A 59 -10.78 -8.36 -16.04
N ALA A 60 -11.30 -7.30 -15.43
CA ALA A 60 -12.73 -7.19 -15.10
C ALA A 60 -13.62 -7.16 -16.35
N TYR A 61 -13.11 -6.61 -17.46
CA TYR A 61 -13.79 -6.69 -18.75
C TYR A 61 -13.71 -8.10 -19.35
N GLU A 62 -12.55 -8.76 -19.29
CA GLU A 62 -12.39 -10.13 -19.82
C GLU A 62 -13.29 -11.13 -19.08
N ASP A 63 -13.34 -11.05 -17.75
CA ASP A 63 -14.11 -11.97 -16.91
C ASP A 63 -15.57 -11.53 -16.71
N GLN A 64 -15.94 -10.32 -17.15
CA GLN A 64 -17.28 -9.71 -16.99
C GLN A 64 -17.76 -9.58 -15.53
N GLU A 65 -16.85 -9.66 -14.55
CA GLU A 65 -17.14 -9.51 -13.12
C GLU A 65 -15.95 -8.89 -12.38
N MET A 66 -16.18 -8.45 -11.15
CA MET A 66 -15.11 -8.12 -10.21
C MET A 66 -14.97 -9.27 -9.22
N SER A 67 -13.79 -9.90 -9.18
CA SER A 67 -13.51 -11.06 -8.34
C SER A 67 -12.09 -11.01 -7.76
N ALA A 68 -11.81 -11.88 -6.79
CA ALA A 68 -10.45 -12.03 -6.25
C ALA A 68 -9.45 -12.48 -7.35
N ASP A 69 -9.89 -13.30 -8.30
CA ASP A 69 -9.06 -13.76 -9.41
C ASP A 69 -8.70 -12.62 -10.37
N VAL A 70 -9.67 -11.76 -10.70
CA VAL A 70 -9.46 -10.54 -11.51
C VAL A 70 -8.42 -9.62 -10.85
N ILE A 71 -8.52 -9.41 -9.54
CA ILE A 71 -7.56 -8.57 -8.80
C ILE A 71 -6.19 -9.23 -8.77
N LYS A 72 -6.10 -10.54 -8.54
CA LYS A 72 -4.84 -11.29 -8.59
C LYS A 72 -4.18 -11.19 -9.96
N LYS A 73 -4.93 -11.43 -11.05
CA LYS A 73 -4.46 -11.26 -12.45
C LYS A 73 -3.91 -9.85 -12.68
N ALA A 74 -4.59 -8.82 -12.18
CA ALA A 74 -4.14 -7.43 -12.31
C ALA A 74 -2.79 -7.19 -11.63
N PHE A 75 -2.59 -7.68 -10.40
CA PHE A 75 -1.31 -7.59 -9.68
C PHE A 75 -0.18 -8.30 -10.43
N LEU A 76 -0.43 -9.54 -10.88
CA LEU A 76 0.58 -10.33 -11.59
C LEU A 76 0.95 -9.72 -12.94
N ALA A 77 -0.01 -9.19 -13.69
CA ALA A 77 0.25 -8.49 -14.94
C ALA A 77 1.07 -7.21 -14.71
N THR A 78 0.74 -6.42 -13.69
CA THR A 78 1.51 -5.21 -13.34
C THR A 78 2.94 -5.56 -12.93
N GLU A 79 3.15 -6.65 -12.19
CA GLU A 79 4.50 -7.16 -11.91
C GLU A 79 5.25 -7.53 -13.20
N ASP A 80 4.65 -8.35 -14.07
CA ASP A 80 5.31 -8.85 -15.28
C ASP A 80 5.66 -7.70 -16.25
N GLU A 81 4.78 -6.70 -16.36
CA GLU A 81 5.04 -5.48 -17.14
C GLU A 81 6.21 -4.68 -16.54
N PHE A 82 6.26 -4.51 -15.22
CA PHE A 82 7.39 -3.82 -14.57
C PHE A 82 8.70 -4.59 -14.74
N LEU A 83 8.69 -5.92 -14.57
CA LEU A 83 9.87 -6.77 -14.79
C LEU A 83 10.36 -6.73 -16.25
N SER A 84 9.45 -6.51 -17.20
CA SER A 84 9.81 -6.29 -18.61
C SER A 84 10.60 -4.98 -18.78
N ILE A 85 10.19 -3.90 -18.11
CA ILE A 85 10.95 -2.65 -18.07
C ILE A 85 12.32 -2.84 -17.42
N VAL A 86 12.39 -3.59 -16.32
CA VAL A 86 13.68 -3.91 -15.65
C VAL A 86 14.62 -4.64 -16.63
N ARG A 87 14.10 -5.59 -17.40
CA ARG A 87 14.87 -6.34 -18.40
C ARG A 87 15.36 -5.45 -19.53
N GLU A 88 14.51 -4.57 -20.05
CA GLU A 88 14.87 -3.61 -21.10
C GLU A 88 15.96 -2.62 -20.65
N GLN A 89 15.90 -2.18 -19.39
CA GLN A 89 16.84 -1.22 -18.82
C GLN A 89 18.08 -1.86 -18.20
N TRP A 90 18.16 -3.19 -18.13
CA TRP A 90 19.15 -3.92 -17.32
C TRP A 90 20.61 -3.49 -17.59
N CYS A 91 20.96 -3.28 -18.85
CA CYS A 91 22.33 -2.89 -19.24
C CYS A 91 22.66 -1.41 -18.98
N VAL A 92 21.65 -0.55 -18.82
CA VAL A 92 21.81 0.92 -18.72
C VAL A 92 21.58 1.40 -17.29
N CYS A 93 20.54 0.88 -16.63
CA CYS A 93 20.14 1.23 -15.27
C CYS A 93 19.83 -0.04 -14.46
N PRO A 94 20.82 -0.89 -14.13
CA PRO A 94 20.58 -2.12 -13.37
C PRO A 94 19.94 -1.91 -11.99
N GLN A 95 20.04 -0.69 -11.46
CA GLN A 95 19.53 -0.32 -10.14
C GLN A 95 18.01 -0.29 -10.09
N ILE A 96 17.33 -0.20 -11.24
CA ILE A 96 15.87 -0.36 -11.31
C ILE A 96 15.42 -1.73 -10.79
N ALA A 97 16.29 -2.76 -10.82
CA ALA A 97 15.96 -4.07 -10.25
C ALA A 97 15.83 -4.06 -8.73
N THR A 98 16.32 -3.04 -8.03
CA THR A 98 16.30 -2.93 -6.56
C THR A 98 15.18 -2.04 -6.03
N VAL A 99 14.39 -1.44 -6.92
CA VAL A 99 13.21 -0.64 -6.52
C VAL A 99 12.01 -1.56 -6.39
N GLY A 100 11.16 -1.28 -5.40
CA GLY A 100 9.96 -2.06 -5.14
C GLY A 100 8.89 -1.23 -4.46
N THR A 101 7.73 -1.83 -4.27
CA THR A 101 6.63 -1.19 -3.54
C THR A 101 5.74 -2.22 -2.85
N CYS A 102 5.36 -1.94 -1.61
CA CYS A 102 4.19 -2.55 -1.00
C CYS A 102 2.94 -2.02 -1.71
N CYS A 103 1.99 -2.89 -2.02
CA CYS A 103 0.81 -2.56 -2.80
C CYS A 103 -0.46 -2.95 -2.06
N LEU A 104 -1.18 -1.94 -1.56
CA LEU A 104 -2.50 -2.08 -0.97
C LEU A 104 -3.56 -1.53 -1.93
N ALA A 105 -4.48 -2.38 -2.36
CA ALA A 105 -5.60 -2.01 -3.22
C ALA A 105 -6.94 -2.36 -2.56
N GLY A 106 -7.91 -1.46 -2.70
CA GLY A 106 -9.29 -1.65 -2.32
C GLY A 106 -10.22 -1.50 -3.52
N VAL A 107 -11.18 -2.41 -3.69
CA VAL A 107 -12.23 -2.28 -4.71
C VAL A 107 -13.60 -2.36 -4.04
N ILE A 108 -14.41 -1.32 -4.17
CA ILE A 108 -15.78 -1.28 -3.67
C ILE A 108 -16.72 -1.37 -4.86
N CYS A 109 -17.44 -2.47 -4.99
CA CYS A 109 -18.36 -2.74 -6.10
C CYS A 109 -19.48 -3.68 -5.61
N ASP A 110 -20.72 -3.43 -6.04
CA ASP A 110 -21.89 -4.29 -5.76
C ASP A 110 -22.08 -4.70 -4.29
N GLY A 111 -21.82 -3.76 -3.37
CA GLY A 111 -21.95 -3.98 -1.93
C GLY A 111 -20.85 -4.85 -1.31
N LEU A 112 -19.82 -5.19 -2.08
CA LEU A 112 -18.62 -5.88 -1.62
C LEU A 112 -17.44 -4.91 -1.56
N VAL A 113 -16.53 -5.21 -0.64
CA VAL A 113 -15.20 -4.61 -0.57
C VAL A 113 -14.17 -5.71 -0.71
N TYR A 114 -13.34 -5.60 -1.74
CA TYR A 114 -12.16 -6.42 -1.91
C TYR A 114 -10.95 -5.66 -1.39
N ILE A 115 -10.17 -6.27 -0.51
CA ILE A 115 -8.92 -5.72 0.01
C ILE A 115 -7.79 -6.66 -0.41
N ALA A 116 -6.94 -6.19 -1.31
CA ALA A 116 -5.77 -6.90 -1.79
C ALA A 116 -4.50 -6.23 -1.25
N ASN A 117 -3.63 -7.00 -0.60
CA ASN A 117 -2.41 -6.48 0.00
C ASN A 117 -1.20 -7.35 -0.34
N ALA A 118 -0.13 -6.72 -0.84
CA ALA A 118 1.19 -7.32 -1.03
C ALA A 118 2.22 -6.39 -0.36
N GLY A 119 2.59 -6.69 0.89
CA GLY A 119 3.41 -5.82 1.73
C GLY A 119 2.77 -5.58 3.10
N ASP A 120 3.11 -4.47 3.74
CA ASP A 120 2.78 -4.12 5.12
C ASP A 120 2.03 -2.79 5.29
N SER A 121 1.61 -2.18 4.18
CA SER A 121 0.47 -1.26 4.21
C SER A 121 -0.78 -1.97 4.75
N ARG A 122 -1.71 -1.20 5.34
CA ARG A 122 -2.89 -1.77 6.03
C ARG A 122 -4.19 -1.02 5.73
N ALA A 123 -5.27 -1.80 5.61
CA ALA A 123 -6.65 -1.32 5.53
C ALA A 123 -7.43 -1.67 6.81
N VAL A 124 -8.10 -0.68 7.40
CA VAL A 124 -8.85 -0.80 8.66
C VAL A 124 -10.26 -0.22 8.50
N LEU A 125 -11.28 -1.03 8.77
CA LEU A 125 -12.69 -0.65 8.78
C LEU A 125 -13.08 -0.08 10.15
N GLY A 126 -13.68 1.11 10.16
CA GLY A 126 -14.43 1.62 11.30
C GLY A 126 -15.85 1.08 11.27
N ARG A 127 -16.20 0.24 12.24
CA ARG A 127 -17.53 -0.37 12.35
C ARG A 127 -18.28 0.11 13.59
N ALA A 128 -19.51 0.60 13.40
CA ALA A 128 -20.35 1.04 14.50
C ALA A 128 -20.74 -0.13 15.42
N ASP A 129 -20.56 0.07 16.73
CA ASP A 129 -20.93 -0.91 17.74
C ASP A 129 -22.44 -0.90 18.03
N ARG A 130 -23.00 -2.07 18.36
CA ARG A 130 -24.40 -2.15 18.79
C ARG A 130 -24.52 -1.66 20.23
N GLY A 131 -25.21 -0.55 20.43
CA GLY A 131 -25.64 -0.09 21.75
C GLY A 131 -24.68 0.86 22.47
N VAL A 132 -23.50 1.13 21.92
CA VAL A 132 -22.54 2.13 22.41
C VAL A 132 -22.36 3.19 21.33
N ARG A 133 -22.27 4.47 21.70
CA ARG A 133 -21.86 5.55 20.77
C ARG A 133 -20.36 5.44 20.51
N GLY A 134 -19.95 4.43 19.75
CA GLY A 134 -18.55 4.15 19.44
C GLY A 134 -18.39 3.35 18.14
N VAL A 135 -17.14 3.26 17.69
CA VAL A 135 -16.75 2.55 16.47
C VAL A 135 -15.55 1.66 16.80
N SER A 136 -15.69 0.35 16.60
CA SER A 136 -14.59 -0.62 16.73
C SER A 136 -13.74 -0.65 15.45
N ALA A 137 -12.44 -0.91 15.57
CA ALA A 137 -11.59 -1.13 14.41
C ALA A 137 -11.60 -2.60 14.00
N VAL A 138 -11.75 -2.84 12.69
CA VAL A 138 -11.66 -4.18 12.10
C VAL A 138 -10.61 -4.13 11.01
N GLN A 139 -9.46 -4.78 11.23
CA GLN A 139 -8.42 -4.90 10.22
C GLN A 139 -8.91 -5.80 9.08
N LEU A 140 -8.81 -5.31 7.84
CA LEU A 140 -9.27 -6.02 6.65
C LEU A 140 -8.14 -6.65 5.83
N SER A 141 -6.88 -6.25 6.07
CA SER A 141 -5.71 -6.71 5.32
C SER A 141 -4.79 -7.59 6.16
N THR A 142 -4.27 -8.66 5.58
CA THR A 142 -3.11 -9.38 6.13
C THR A 142 -1.83 -8.64 5.77
N GLU A 143 -0.94 -8.42 6.73
CA GLU A 143 0.37 -7.80 6.51
C GLU A 143 1.44 -8.86 6.27
N HIS A 144 2.37 -8.54 5.37
CA HIS A 144 3.43 -9.43 4.92
C HIS A 144 4.79 -8.93 5.39
N ASN A 145 4.92 -8.66 6.68
CA ASN A 145 6.15 -8.19 7.33
C ASN A 145 6.78 -9.30 8.20
N ALA A 146 8.08 -9.49 8.12
CA ALA A 146 8.84 -10.51 8.86
C ALA A 146 8.82 -10.32 10.39
N SER A 147 8.32 -9.19 10.90
CA SER A 147 8.02 -9.01 12.32
C SER A 147 6.92 -9.97 12.81
N TYR A 148 6.00 -10.39 11.94
CA TYR A 148 4.95 -11.36 12.26
C TYR A 148 5.48 -12.80 12.18
N ALA A 149 5.19 -13.60 13.21
CA ALA A 149 5.63 -15.00 13.27
C ALA A 149 5.08 -15.83 12.08
N SER A 150 3.81 -15.65 11.74
CA SER A 150 3.16 -16.33 10.60
C SER A 150 3.90 -16.12 9.28
N VAL A 151 4.40 -14.90 9.04
CA VAL A 151 5.17 -14.58 7.82
C VAL A 151 6.55 -15.26 7.85
N ARG A 152 7.19 -15.35 9.03
CA ARG A 152 8.45 -16.08 9.17
C ARG A 152 8.26 -17.58 8.93
N ASP A 153 7.18 -18.14 9.47
CA ASP A 153 6.85 -19.56 9.29
C ASP A 153 6.55 -19.88 7.81
N GLU A 154 5.81 -19.00 7.11
CA GLU A 154 5.57 -19.10 5.66
C GLU A 154 6.88 -19.07 4.85
N LEU A 155 7.76 -18.10 5.15
CA LEU A 155 9.07 -17.98 4.49
C LEU A 155 9.93 -19.23 4.69
N GLN A 156 10.00 -19.75 5.92
CA GLN A 156 10.75 -20.96 6.25
C GLN A 156 10.15 -22.20 5.60
N SER A 157 8.82 -22.33 5.57
CA SER A 157 8.15 -23.47 4.93
C SER A 157 8.29 -23.48 3.41
N THR A 158 8.34 -22.32 2.77
CA THR A 158 8.50 -22.20 1.30
C THR A 158 9.96 -22.35 0.86
N HIS A 159 10.90 -22.07 1.76
CA HIS A 159 12.34 -22.14 1.56
C HIS A 159 13.03 -23.04 2.62
N PRO A 160 12.69 -24.34 2.71
CA PRO A 160 13.23 -25.23 3.74
C PRO A 160 14.76 -25.39 3.65
N ASP A 161 15.32 -25.19 2.46
CA ASP A 161 16.76 -25.33 2.18
C ASP A 161 17.55 -24.02 2.37
N ASP A 162 16.89 -22.91 2.74
CA ASP A 162 17.53 -21.61 2.96
C ASP A 162 17.41 -21.21 4.44
N PRO A 163 18.36 -21.63 5.30
CA PRO A 163 18.34 -21.29 6.73
C PRO A 163 18.50 -19.79 7.00
N LYS A 164 18.85 -18.99 5.97
CA LYS A 164 19.00 -17.54 6.04
C LYS A 164 17.85 -16.80 5.36
N ILE A 165 16.74 -17.49 5.01
CA ILE A 165 15.58 -16.86 4.38
C ILE A 165 15.04 -15.68 5.20
N VAL A 166 15.07 -15.83 6.53
CA VAL A 166 14.70 -14.77 7.47
C VAL A 166 15.72 -14.70 8.60
N VAL A 167 16.24 -13.51 8.88
CA VAL A 167 17.30 -13.29 9.87
C VAL A 167 17.00 -12.08 10.74
N MET A 168 17.40 -12.14 12.00
CA MET A 168 17.35 -10.99 12.92
C MET A 168 18.59 -10.12 12.70
N LYS A 169 18.41 -8.86 12.31
CA LYS A 169 19.49 -7.88 12.11
C LYS A 169 19.13 -6.55 12.77
N HIS A 170 19.98 -6.07 13.68
CA HIS A 170 19.74 -4.86 14.46
C HIS A 170 18.37 -4.88 15.17
N ASN A 171 18.01 -6.00 15.81
CA ASN A 171 16.74 -6.22 16.50
C ASN A 171 15.49 -6.15 15.61
N VAL A 172 15.65 -6.29 14.29
CA VAL A 172 14.55 -6.33 13.33
C VAL A 172 14.68 -7.58 12.47
N TRP A 173 13.58 -8.33 12.32
CA TRP A 173 13.51 -9.46 11.41
C TRP A 173 13.50 -8.98 9.95
N ARG A 174 14.35 -9.57 9.11
CA ARG A 174 14.48 -9.21 7.70
C ARG A 174 14.59 -10.44 6.82
N VAL A 175 13.92 -10.41 5.67
CA VAL A 175 14.05 -11.38 4.59
C VAL A 175 15.45 -11.25 3.98
N LYS A 176 16.22 -12.34 3.98
CA LYS A 176 17.65 -12.41 3.63
C LYS A 176 18.55 -11.35 4.29
N GLY A 177 18.10 -10.74 5.38
CA GLY A 177 18.83 -9.67 6.07
C GLY A 177 18.77 -8.30 5.41
N ILE A 178 17.89 -8.14 4.41
CA ILE A 178 17.80 -6.95 3.55
C ILE A 178 16.52 -6.16 3.85
N ILE A 179 15.35 -6.74 3.59
CA ILE A 179 14.05 -6.06 3.61
C ILE A 179 13.13 -6.68 4.67
N GLN A 180 12.15 -5.93 5.18
CA GLN A 180 11.20 -6.44 6.18
C GLN A 180 9.99 -7.12 5.57
N VAL A 181 9.59 -6.77 4.35
CA VAL A 181 8.43 -7.38 3.70
C VAL A 181 8.77 -8.67 2.96
N SER A 182 7.83 -9.62 2.94
CA SER A 182 7.90 -10.85 2.14
C SER A 182 7.17 -10.75 0.81
N ARG A 183 6.37 -9.70 0.62
CA ARG A 183 5.59 -9.45 -0.59
C ARG A 183 5.72 -8.00 -1.05
N SER A 184 5.86 -7.81 -2.35
CA SER A 184 5.98 -6.50 -3.01
C SER A 184 5.81 -6.66 -4.52
N ILE A 185 5.48 -5.58 -5.23
CA ILE A 185 5.71 -5.46 -6.68
C ILE A 185 7.12 -4.87 -6.88
N GLY A 186 7.84 -5.28 -7.92
CA GLY A 186 9.24 -4.87 -8.14
C GLY A 186 10.24 -5.78 -7.43
N ASP A 187 11.30 -5.24 -6.83
CA ASP A 187 12.37 -6.01 -6.16
C ASP A 187 12.90 -7.18 -7.01
N ALA A 188 13.06 -6.94 -8.31
CA ALA A 188 13.38 -7.96 -9.31
C ALA A 188 14.62 -8.79 -8.93
N TYR A 189 15.61 -8.15 -8.30
CA TYR A 189 16.84 -8.77 -7.82
C TYR A 189 16.66 -9.83 -6.72
N LEU A 190 15.49 -9.86 -6.04
CA LEU A 190 15.11 -10.88 -5.06
C LEU A 190 14.12 -11.91 -5.63
N LYS A 191 13.61 -11.69 -6.84
CA LYS A 191 12.61 -12.57 -7.47
C LYS A 191 13.18 -13.40 -8.61
N LYS A 192 14.14 -12.85 -9.36
CA LYS A 192 14.80 -13.54 -10.48
C LYS A 192 16.32 -13.46 -10.34
N ALA A 193 16.97 -14.61 -10.33
CA ALA A 193 18.43 -14.70 -10.23
C ALA A 193 19.15 -13.96 -11.36
N GLU A 194 18.51 -13.79 -12.53
CA GLU A 194 19.05 -13.04 -13.66
C GLU A 194 19.35 -11.56 -13.34
N PHE A 195 18.69 -11.01 -12.30
CA PHE A 195 18.89 -9.65 -11.80
C PHE A 195 19.75 -9.59 -10.53
N ASN A 196 20.23 -10.72 -10.01
CA ASN A 196 21.14 -10.78 -8.87
C ASN A 196 22.59 -11.04 -9.32
N ARG A 197 23.07 -10.28 -10.31
CA ARG A 197 24.39 -10.43 -10.93
C ARG A 197 24.84 -9.11 -11.53
N GLU A 198 26.07 -9.07 -12.03
CA GLU A 198 26.56 -7.90 -12.77
C GLU A 198 25.65 -7.62 -13.98
N PRO A 199 25.35 -6.34 -14.28
CA PRO A 199 26.01 -5.12 -13.78
C PRO A 199 25.45 -4.53 -12.47
N LEU A 200 24.56 -5.22 -11.73
CA LEU A 200 24.09 -4.74 -10.43
C LEU A 200 25.24 -4.61 -9.42
N LEU A 201 25.28 -3.50 -8.69
CA LEU A 201 26.32 -3.23 -7.70
C LEU A 201 26.36 -4.32 -6.63
N ALA A 202 27.57 -4.74 -6.25
CA ALA A 202 27.80 -5.83 -5.29
C ALA A 202 27.04 -5.64 -3.96
N LYS A 203 26.85 -4.40 -3.50
CA LYS A 203 26.12 -4.09 -2.26
C LYS A 203 24.65 -4.52 -2.25
N PHE A 204 24.04 -4.74 -3.42
CA PHE A 204 22.65 -5.21 -3.55
C PHE A 204 22.56 -6.71 -3.86
N ARG A 205 23.66 -7.34 -4.26
CA ARG A 205 23.66 -8.75 -4.64
C ARG A 205 23.62 -9.63 -3.40
N LEU A 206 22.90 -10.73 -3.49
CA LEU A 206 22.95 -11.80 -2.51
C LEU A 206 24.25 -12.58 -2.73
N SER A 207 24.90 -12.99 -1.64
CA SER A 207 26.13 -13.77 -1.72
C SER A 207 25.88 -15.20 -2.19
N GLU A 208 24.70 -15.74 -1.88
CA GLU A 208 24.29 -17.11 -2.21
C GLU A 208 23.27 -17.07 -3.37
N PRO A 209 23.41 -17.96 -4.37
CA PRO A 209 22.43 -18.04 -5.46
C PRO A 209 21.09 -18.57 -4.95
N PHE A 210 20.02 -18.19 -5.63
CA PHE A 210 18.67 -18.67 -5.36
C PHE A 210 17.99 -19.10 -6.67
N SER A 211 17.14 -20.13 -6.61
CA SER A 211 16.34 -20.60 -7.74
C SER A 211 14.85 -20.29 -7.59
N LYS A 212 14.37 -20.17 -6.33
CA LYS A 212 13.00 -19.79 -6.00
C LYS A 212 12.93 -18.28 -5.71
N PRO A 213 11.89 -17.56 -6.17
CA PRO A 213 11.68 -16.16 -5.80
C PRO A 213 11.60 -16.00 -4.28
N ILE A 214 12.39 -15.09 -3.72
CA ILE A 214 12.44 -14.82 -2.28
C ILE A 214 11.24 -13.96 -1.84
N LEU A 215 10.84 -13.02 -2.70
CA LEU A 215 9.64 -12.18 -2.50
C LEU A 215 8.53 -12.59 -3.47
N ASN A 216 7.28 -12.35 -3.08
CA ASN A 216 6.10 -12.69 -3.87
C ASN A 216 5.27 -11.44 -4.24
N PRO A 217 4.92 -11.21 -5.52
CA PRO A 217 4.01 -10.13 -5.94
C PRO A 217 2.53 -10.42 -5.66
N GLU A 218 2.17 -11.68 -5.40
CA GLU A 218 0.78 -12.09 -5.25
C GLU A 218 0.15 -11.52 -3.97
N PRO A 219 -0.95 -10.76 -4.06
CA PRO A 219 -1.60 -10.20 -2.88
C PRO A 219 -2.36 -11.26 -2.09
N SER A 220 -2.43 -11.11 -0.76
CA SER A 220 -3.53 -11.70 0.00
C SER A 220 -4.80 -10.92 -0.28
N ILE A 221 -5.92 -11.59 -0.54
CA ILE A 221 -7.20 -10.94 -0.84
C ILE A 221 -8.24 -11.31 0.21
N TYR A 222 -8.81 -10.30 0.85
CA TYR A 222 -9.95 -10.43 1.74
C TYR A 222 -11.19 -9.81 1.12
N ILE A 223 -12.34 -10.49 1.24
CA ILE A 223 -13.62 -10.03 0.71
C ILE A 223 -14.57 -9.78 1.87
N HIS A 224 -15.05 -8.54 1.97
CA HIS A 224 -15.99 -8.10 3.00
C HIS A 224 -17.32 -7.69 2.38
N LYS A 225 -18.43 -8.24 2.90
CA LYS A 225 -19.77 -7.77 2.52
C LYS A 225 -20.18 -6.58 3.37
N LEU A 226 -20.45 -5.45 2.72
CA LEU A 226 -20.84 -4.22 3.40
C LEU A 226 -22.14 -4.41 4.17
N THR A 227 -22.16 -3.84 5.36
CA THR A 227 -23.32 -3.77 6.24
C THR A 227 -23.57 -2.32 6.65
N PRO A 228 -24.80 -1.93 7.05
CA PRO A 228 -25.08 -0.57 7.52
C PRO A 228 -24.26 -0.11 8.74
N LYS A 229 -23.57 -1.04 9.41
CA LYS A 229 -22.67 -0.71 10.52
C LYS A 229 -21.32 -0.19 10.05
N ASP A 230 -20.93 -0.48 8.82
CA ASP A 230 -19.61 -0.18 8.29
C ASP A 230 -19.60 1.30 7.88
N GLN A 231 -18.83 2.13 8.59
CA GLN A 231 -18.92 3.60 8.49
C GLN A 231 -17.87 4.19 7.53
N PHE A 232 -16.65 3.67 7.59
CA PHE A 232 -15.54 4.15 6.78
C PHE A 232 -14.39 3.13 6.76
N ILE A 233 -13.51 3.23 5.77
CA ILE A 233 -12.29 2.43 5.68
C ILE A 233 -11.09 3.37 5.57
N ILE A 234 -10.05 3.10 6.36
CA ILE A 234 -8.76 3.78 6.33
C ILE A 234 -7.78 2.89 5.58
N PHE A 235 -7.19 3.39 4.50
CA PHE A 235 -6.07 2.78 3.78
C PHE A 235 -4.84 3.63 4.05
N ALA A 236 -3.75 3.03 4.52
CA ALA A 236 -2.51 3.78 4.73
C ALA A 236 -1.25 2.91 4.62
N SER A 237 -0.13 3.58 4.28
CA SER A 237 1.22 3.00 4.34
C SER A 237 1.64 2.73 5.78
N ASP A 238 2.70 1.94 5.95
CA ASP A 238 3.18 1.52 7.28
C ASP A 238 3.58 2.73 8.14
N GLY A 239 4.03 3.83 7.52
CA GLY A 239 4.37 5.07 8.19
C GLY A 239 3.24 5.66 9.05
N LEU A 240 1.97 5.34 8.78
CA LEU A 240 0.89 5.65 9.73
C LEU A 240 0.86 4.65 10.89
N TRP A 241 0.89 3.36 10.58
CA TRP A 241 0.66 2.24 11.48
C TRP A 241 1.83 1.96 12.43
N GLU A 242 3.03 2.46 12.13
CA GLU A 242 4.16 2.51 13.06
C GLU A 242 3.90 3.43 14.28
N HIS A 243 2.94 4.35 14.15
CA HIS A 243 2.66 5.37 15.15
C HIS A 243 1.27 5.28 15.77
N LEU A 244 0.27 4.78 15.06
CA LEU A 244 -1.10 4.65 15.55
C LEU A 244 -1.56 3.20 15.55
N SER A 245 -2.24 2.80 16.63
CA SER A 245 -3.04 1.57 16.63
C SER A 245 -4.29 1.70 15.74
N ASN A 246 -4.90 0.56 15.41
CA ASN A 246 -6.12 0.51 14.62
C ASN A 246 -7.26 1.29 15.30
N GLU A 247 -7.49 1.03 16.60
CA GLU A 247 -8.47 1.74 17.42
C GLU A 247 -8.22 3.25 17.47
N GLU A 248 -6.98 3.70 17.75
CA GLU A 248 -6.69 5.15 17.80
C GLU A 248 -6.99 5.85 16.47
N ALA A 249 -6.65 5.21 15.34
CA ALA A 249 -6.94 5.76 14.01
C ALA A 249 -8.45 5.83 13.75
N VAL A 250 -9.20 4.78 14.09
CA VAL A 250 -10.65 4.72 13.95
C VAL A 250 -11.34 5.76 14.85
N ASP A 251 -10.90 5.90 16.10
CA ASP A 251 -11.41 6.91 17.04
C ASP A 251 -11.17 8.33 16.52
N ILE A 252 -10.00 8.61 15.93
CA ILE A 252 -9.73 9.91 15.30
C ILE A 252 -10.72 10.15 14.15
N VAL A 253 -10.95 9.16 13.29
CA VAL A 253 -11.87 9.33 12.16
C VAL A 253 -13.32 9.50 12.62
N HIS A 254 -13.72 8.78 13.68
CA HIS A 254 -15.07 8.85 14.23
C HIS A 254 -15.38 10.18 14.92
N ASN A 255 -14.44 10.70 15.72
CA ASN A 255 -14.68 11.83 16.62
C ASN A 255 -14.42 13.22 15.99
N TYR A 256 -13.90 13.28 14.76
CA TYR A 256 -13.55 14.54 14.10
C TYR A 256 -14.26 14.74 12.75
N PRO A 257 -14.40 15.99 12.27
CA PRO A 257 -15.03 16.25 10.98
C PRO A 257 -14.36 15.54 9.81
N ARG A 258 -15.17 15.06 8.84
CA ARG A 258 -14.70 14.40 7.62
C ARG A 258 -13.68 15.26 6.86
N ASN A 259 -13.92 16.57 6.79
CA ASN A 259 -13.03 17.51 6.09
C ASN A 259 -11.66 17.59 6.77
N GLY A 260 -10.60 17.23 6.03
CA GLY A 260 -9.24 17.23 6.52
C GLY A 260 -8.87 16.04 7.41
N ILE A 261 -9.72 15.00 7.50
CA ILE A 261 -9.50 13.89 8.42
C ILE A 261 -8.21 13.10 8.14
N ALA A 262 -7.88 12.85 6.87
CA ALA A 262 -6.63 12.19 6.51
C ALA A 262 -5.39 13.00 6.97
N ARG A 263 -5.45 14.34 6.89
CA ARG A 263 -4.39 15.22 7.38
C ARG A 263 -4.29 15.18 8.91
N ARG A 264 -5.41 14.97 9.60
CA ARG A 264 -5.44 14.81 11.06
C ARG A 264 -4.78 13.52 11.49
N LEU A 265 -5.02 12.41 10.78
CA LEU A 265 -4.33 11.13 11.01
C LEU A 265 -2.81 11.29 10.83
N VAL A 266 -2.37 11.89 9.72
CA VAL A 266 -0.95 12.20 9.49
C VAL A 266 -0.39 13.07 10.63
N LYS A 267 -1.09 14.13 11.04
CA LYS A 267 -0.65 14.99 12.14
C LYS A 267 -0.52 14.21 13.46
N ALA A 268 -1.46 13.32 13.78
CA ALA A 268 -1.42 12.52 14.99
C ALA A 268 -0.21 11.57 14.99
N ALA A 269 0.05 10.88 13.87
CA ALA A 269 1.23 10.04 13.72
C ALA A 269 2.54 10.84 13.92
N LEU A 270 2.66 12.02 13.32
CA LEU A 270 3.83 12.89 13.49
C LEU A 270 4.00 13.41 14.93
N GLN A 271 2.90 13.64 15.65
CA GLN A 271 2.97 14.01 17.06
C GLN A 271 3.51 12.87 17.92
N ILE A 272 3.14 11.62 17.61
CA ILE A 272 3.66 10.44 18.27
C ILE A 272 5.13 10.21 17.89
N ALA A 273 5.50 10.35 16.62
CA ALA A 273 6.88 10.28 16.14
C ALA A 273 7.78 11.29 16.87
N ALA A 274 7.34 12.54 16.99
CA ALA A 274 8.04 13.59 17.72
C ALA A 274 8.20 13.23 19.21
N LYS A 275 7.13 12.71 19.84
CA LYS A 275 7.17 12.29 21.25
C LYS A 275 8.13 11.13 21.49
N LYS A 276 8.19 10.13 20.59
CA LYS A 276 9.16 9.00 20.66
C LYS A 276 10.62 9.47 20.60
N ARG A 277 10.86 10.68 20.10
CA ARG A 277 12.19 11.32 19.99
C ARG A 277 12.34 12.52 20.93
N GLU A 278 11.48 12.63 21.93
CA GLU A 278 11.51 13.67 22.98
C GLU A 278 11.57 15.10 22.42
N MET A 279 10.92 15.33 21.27
CA MET A 279 10.93 16.64 20.60
C MET A 279 9.52 17.18 20.36
N ARG A 280 9.41 18.48 20.09
CA ARG A 280 8.12 19.10 19.74
C ARG A 280 7.77 18.79 18.29
N TYR A 281 6.48 18.60 18.02
CA TYR A 281 5.95 18.49 16.66
C TYR A 281 6.36 19.67 15.76
N SER A 282 6.43 20.89 16.31
CA SER A 282 6.90 22.08 15.58
C SER A 282 8.34 21.99 15.11
N ASP A 283 9.18 21.26 15.84
CA ASP A 283 10.60 21.13 15.55
C ASP A 283 10.81 20.01 14.54
N LEU A 284 10.09 18.88 14.68
CA LEU A 284 10.09 17.79 13.70
C LEU A 284 9.73 18.29 12.29
N LYS A 285 8.72 19.18 12.18
CA LYS A 285 8.31 19.77 10.90
C LYS A 285 9.38 20.62 10.20
N LYS A 286 10.30 21.20 10.98
CA LYS A 286 11.39 22.04 10.45
C LYS A 286 12.57 21.20 9.98
N ILE A 287 12.63 19.92 10.34
CA ILE A 287 13.67 19.01 9.85
C ILE A 287 13.47 18.78 8.35
N ASP A 288 14.55 18.95 7.60
CA ASP A 288 14.56 18.72 6.16
C ASP A 288 14.23 17.27 5.81
N ARG A 289 13.57 17.09 4.67
CA ARG A 289 13.37 15.76 4.06
C ARG A 289 14.71 15.04 3.88
N GLY A 290 14.71 13.71 3.91
CA GLY A 290 15.90 12.87 4.00
C GLY A 290 16.40 12.72 5.43
N VAL A 291 16.65 13.83 6.14
CA VAL A 291 17.00 13.77 7.57
C VAL A 291 15.80 13.35 8.40
N ARG A 292 14.60 13.84 8.03
CA ARG A 292 13.33 13.52 8.68
C ARG A 292 13.02 12.02 8.71
N ARG A 293 13.56 11.23 7.78
CA ARG A 293 13.39 9.77 7.73
C ARG A 293 13.84 9.04 9.01
N HIS A 294 14.75 9.62 9.79
CA HIS A 294 15.18 9.04 11.08
C HIS A 294 14.09 9.11 12.18
N PHE A 295 13.00 9.85 11.92
CA PHE A 295 11.93 10.12 12.88
C PHE A 295 10.62 9.42 12.52
N HIS A 296 10.29 9.37 11.23
CA HIS A 296 9.13 8.68 10.68
C HIS A 296 9.38 8.34 9.21
N ASP A 297 8.59 7.43 8.63
CA ASP A 297 8.61 7.15 7.18
C ASP A 297 7.74 8.13 6.38
N ASP A 298 7.76 8.01 5.06
CA ASP A 298 6.69 8.55 4.22
C ASP A 298 5.32 8.06 4.76
N ILE A 299 4.33 8.95 4.84
CA ILE A 299 2.99 8.59 5.34
C ILE A 299 1.97 8.97 4.29
N THR A 300 1.18 8.01 3.85
CA THR A 300 0.06 8.21 2.93
C THR A 300 -1.21 7.63 3.52
N VAL A 301 -2.29 8.42 3.51
CA VAL A 301 -3.57 8.05 4.11
C VAL A 301 -4.73 8.39 3.18
N VAL A 302 -5.59 7.41 2.92
CA VAL A 302 -6.89 7.57 2.25
C VAL A 302 -7.98 7.10 3.22
N VAL A 303 -8.97 7.96 3.47
CA VAL A 303 -10.16 7.60 4.28
C VAL A 303 -11.36 7.64 3.36
N MET A 304 -12.05 6.51 3.23
CA MET A 304 -13.25 6.35 2.42
C MET A 304 -14.46 6.19 3.34
N PHE A 305 -15.35 7.19 3.37
CA PHE A 305 -16.61 7.09 4.11
C PHE A 305 -17.63 6.30 3.31
N LEU A 306 -18.28 5.35 3.98
CA LEU A 306 -19.31 4.50 3.41
C LEU A 306 -20.67 5.12 3.77
N ASP A 307 -21.32 5.74 2.81
CA ASP A 307 -22.66 6.26 3.04
C ASP A 307 -23.67 5.10 3.00
N PRO A 308 -24.63 5.04 3.94
CA PRO A 308 -25.68 4.02 3.88
C PRO A 308 -26.50 4.20 2.59
N PRO A 309 -27.01 3.12 2.00
CA PRO A 309 -27.86 3.20 0.82
C PRO A 309 -29.08 4.07 1.15
N SER A 310 -29.14 5.28 0.58
CA SER A 310 -30.26 6.19 0.80
C SER A 310 -31.47 5.69 0.02
N THR A 311 -32.62 5.52 0.68
CA THR A 311 -33.89 5.09 0.08
C THR A 311 -34.51 6.09 -0.91
N ASN A 312 -33.96 7.30 -1.07
CA ASN A 312 -34.57 8.39 -1.86
C ASN A 312 -33.62 9.12 -2.82
N ARG A 313 -32.59 8.46 -3.39
CA ARG A 313 -31.81 9.05 -4.49
C ARG A 313 -32.22 8.50 -5.84
N THR A 314 -33.26 9.09 -6.42
CA THR A 314 -33.37 9.24 -7.89
C THR A 314 -32.32 10.27 -8.33
N SER A 315 -31.07 9.84 -8.49
CA SER A 315 -30.08 10.61 -9.25
C SER A 315 -29.01 9.70 -9.81
N THR A 316 -29.19 9.38 -11.09
CA THR A 316 -28.18 9.00 -12.06
C THR A 316 -27.11 10.10 -12.20
N ARG A 317 -26.27 10.26 -11.18
CA ARG A 317 -25.00 10.99 -11.32
C ARG A 317 -23.85 10.01 -11.16
N THR A 318 -23.59 9.32 -12.27
CA THR A 318 -22.32 8.65 -12.60
C THR A 318 -21.22 9.71 -12.72
N SER A 319 -20.83 10.33 -11.60
CA SER A 319 -19.66 11.21 -11.59
C SER A 319 -18.41 10.35 -11.56
N VAL A 320 -17.68 10.34 -12.66
CA VAL A 320 -16.32 9.78 -12.70
C VAL A 320 -15.42 10.67 -11.85
N LEU A 321 -14.72 10.08 -10.87
CA LEU A 321 -13.77 10.76 -10.01
C LEU A 321 -12.41 10.08 -10.14
N SER A 322 -11.39 10.81 -10.58
CA SER A 322 -10.01 10.34 -10.59
C SER A 322 -9.17 11.29 -9.74
N ILE A 323 -8.60 10.78 -8.66
CA ILE A 323 -7.67 11.52 -7.81
C ILE A 323 -6.42 10.69 -7.67
N LYS A 324 -5.29 11.20 -8.16
CA LYS A 324 -3.98 10.61 -7.94
C LYS A 324 -3.16 11.49 -7.00
N GLY A 325 -2.67 10.90 -5.93
CA GLY A 325 -1.65 11.53 -5.09
C GLY A 325 -0.35 11.57 -5.86
N THR A 326 0.38 12.68 -5.70
CA THR A 326 1.78 12.90 -6.15
C THR A 326 2.05 13.34 -7.60
N ARG A 327 1.03 13.61 -8.44
CA ARG A 327 1.28 14.33 -9.71
C ARG A 327 1.69 15.77 -9.46
N GLY A 328 2.99 15.99 -9.30
CA GLY A 328 3.63 17.30 -9.22
C GLY A 328 3.32 18.04 -7.93
N LEU A 329 4.34 18.29 -7.11
CA LEU A 329 4.32 19.38 -6.14
C LEU A 329 3.81 20.67 -6.84
N PRO A 330 2.64 21.23 -6.50
CA PRO A 330 2.46 22.65 -6.68
C PRO A 330 3.34 23.32 -5.64
N ARG A 331 4.13 24.30 -6.10
CA ARG A 331 4.93 25.20 -5.28
C ARG A 331 4.16 25.61 -4.01
N THR A 332 4.83 25.46 -2.88
CA THR A 332 4.62 26.26 -1.66
C THR A 332 3.16 26.48 -1.28
N ASN A 333 2.64 25.61 -0.42
CA ASN A 333 1.93 26.11 0.75
C ASN A 333 2.47 25.36 1.96
N HIS A 334 3.30 26.08 2.72
CA HIS A 334 3.81 25.64 4.00
C HIS A 334 2.62 25.20 4.86
N LEU A 335 2.56 23.91 5.18
CA LEU A 335 1.79 23.39 6.30
C LEU A 335 2.51 23.70 7.59
#